data_AF-A0A2M7Z0E5-F1
#
_entry.id   AF-A0A2M7Z0E5-F1
#
_cell.length_a   1.000
_cell.length_b   1.000
_cell.length_c   1.000
_cell.angle_alpha   90.00
_cell.angle_beta   90.00
_cell.angle_gamma   90.00
#
_symmetry.space_group_name_H-M   'P 1'
#
loop_
_entity.id
_entity.type
_entity.pdbx_description
1 polymer ?
#
loop_
_entity_poly.entity_id
_entity_poly.type
_entity_poly.pdbx_seq_one_letter_code
_entity_poly.pdbx_strand_id
1 'polypeptide(L)'
;MERMSSLKSVALGVWATVGSRHEGKDEGGLSHFIEHMKFKGTPKRTAFQISNDIDALGGEMNAFTTHEATAFYVKVLDQQMGSAFDLLADLFHHSRFSAKDIAKEKQIVMEEIRTVQDDPEDYIHELHAKDIFGS
;
A
#
# COMPACT_ATOMS: atom_id res chain seq x y z
N MET A 1 -21.40 4.51 -2.23
CA MET A 1 -20.67 5.35 -3.20
C MET A 1 -21.20 6.76 -3.04
N GLU A 2 -20.38 7.65 -2.49
CA GLU A 2 -20.70 9.08 -2.48
C GLU A 2 -20.47 9.64 -3.89
N ARG A 3 -21.37 10.51 -4.36
CA ARG A 3 -21.34 10.99 -5.75
C ARG A 3 -21.26 12.51 -5.79
N MET A 4 -20.24 13.01 -6.49
CA MET A 4 -20.05 14.43 -6.75
C MET A 4 -20.28 14.69 -8.24
N SER A 5 -21.45 15.21 -8.61
CA SER A 5 -21.88 15.34 -10.02
C SER A 5 -21.01 16.28 -10.87
N SER A 6 -20.27 17.20 -10.23
CA SER A 6 -19.34 18.12 -10.88
C SER A 6 -18.01 17.48 -11.29
N LEU A 7 -17.67 16.31 -10.74
CA LEU A 7 -16.40 15.63 -11.01
C LEU A 7 -16.54 14.60 -12.13
N LYS A 8 -15.45 14.41 -12.88
CA LYS A 8 -15.29 13.38 -13.92
C LYS A 8 -14.26 12.32 -13.55
N SER A 9 -13.87 12.29 -12.29
CA SER A 9 -12.97 11.30 -11.70
C SER A 9 -13.69 10.47 -10.66
N VAL A 10 -13.13 9.31 -10.36
CA VAL A 10 -13.57 8.40 -9.31
C VAL A 10 -12.35 7.95 -8.51
N ALA A 11 -12.52 7.88 -7.19
CA ALA A 11 -11.58 7.22 -6.30
C ALA A 11 -12.22 5.91 -5.81
N LEU A 12 -11.50 4.81 -5.98
CA LEU A 12 -11.86 3.49 -5.48
C LEU A 12 -10.80 3.07 -4.47
N GLY A 13 -11.18 2.33 -3.45
CA GLY A 13 -10.17 1.73 -2.59
C GLY A 13 -10.73 0.65 -1.68
N VAL A 14 -9.80 -0.08 -1.07
CA VAL A 14 -10.04 -1.12 -0.08
C VAL A 14 -9.35 -0.69 1.21
N TRP A 15 -10.10 -0.65 2.30
CA TRP A 15 -9.59 -0.34 3.63
C TRP A 15 -9.64 -1.60 4.48
N ALA A 16 -8.47 -2.15 4.80
CA ALA A 16 -8.34 -3.18 5.82
C ALA A 16 -8.16 -2.49 7.17
N THR A 17 -9.01 -2.84 8.15
CA THR A 17 -8.90 -2.39 9.55
C THR A 17 -7.82 -3.18 10.29
N VAL A 18 -6.63 -3.24 9.68
CA VAL A 18 -5.43 -3.92 10.18
C VAL A 18 -4.26 -3.00 9.85
N GLY A 19 -3.35 -2.84 10.79
CA GLY A 19 -2.17 -1.99 10.71
C GLY A 19 -1.17 -2.43 11.78
N SER A 20 -0.10 -1.67 12.01
CA SER A 20 1.01 -2.12 12.87
C SER A 20 0.61 -2.44 14.32
N ARG A 21 -0.48 -1.84 14.84
CA ARG A 21 -1.04 -2.18 16.17
C ARG A 21 -1.51 -3.64 16.28
N HIS A 22 -1.85 -4.26 15.16
CA HIS A 22 -2.44 -5.60 15.12
C HIS A 22 -1.39 -6.71 14.97
N GLU A 23 -0.11 -6.35 14.86
CA GLU A 23 0.99 -7.29 14.66
C GLU A 23 1.36 -7.99 15.97
N GLY A 24 1.68 -9.29 15.87
CA GLY A 24 2.31 -10.01 16.97
C GLY A 24 3.74 -9.51 17.25
N LYS A 25 4.31 -9.93 18.38
CA LYS A 25 5.66 -9.53 18.82
C LYS A 25 6.76 -9.82 17.78
N ASP A 26 6.59 -10.89 17.01
CA ASP A 26 7.56 -11.34 15.99
C ASP A 26 7.15 -10.91 14.57
N GLU A 27 6.09 -10.09 14.44
CA GLU A 27 5.50 -9.65 13.16
C GLU A 27 5.67 -8.14 12.93
N GLY A 28 6.49 -7.46 13.72
CA GLY A 28 6.72 -6.03 13.60
C GLY A 28 7.09 -5.62 12.17
N GLY A 29 6.29 -4.72 11.59
CA GLY A 29 6.43 -4.22 10.22
C GLY A 29 5.78 -5.09 9.15
N LEU A 30 5.09 -6.18 9.49
CA LEU A 30 4.48 -7.09 8.54
C LEU A 30 3.37 -6.44 7.71
N SER A 31 2.56 -5.56 8.28
CA SER A 31 1.46 -4.86 7.61
C SER A 31 2.00 -3.95 6.50
N HIS A 32 3.00 -3.13 6.83
CA HIS A 32 3.71 -2.28 5.87
C HIS A 32 4.44 -3.12 4.81
N PHE A 33 5.07 -4.22 5.22
CA PHE A 33 5.72 -5.12 4.27
C PHE A 33 4.72 -5.76 3.29
N ILE A 34 3.54 -6.18 3.76
CA ILE A 34 2.48 -6.73 2.91
C ILE A 34 1.99 -5.65 1.94
N GLU A 35 1.83 -4.41 2.39
CA GLU A 35 1.47 -3.28 1.53
C GLU A 35 2.40 -3.19 0.32
N HIS A 36 3.71 -3.19 0.54
CA HIS A 36 4.71 -3.17 -0.53
C HIS A 36 4.62 -4.40 -1.44
N MET A 37 4.49 -5.57 -0.83
CA MET A 37 4.44 -6.84 -1.54
C MET A 37 3.22 -6.97 -2.45
N LYS A 38 2.10 -6.28 -2.13
CA LYS A 38 0.91 -6.29 -2.98
C LYS A 38 1.20 -5.77 -4.39
N PHE A 39 2.12 -4.81 -4.55
CA PHE A 39 2.48 -4.22 -5.85
C PHE A 39 3.48 -5.04 -6.68
N LYS A 40 4.04 -6.14 -6.16
CA LYS A 40 5.11 -6.88 -6.86
C LYS A 40 4.61 -7.83 -7.95
N GLY A 41 3.30 -8.06 -8.03
CA GLY A 41 2.67 -8.80 -9.12
C GLY A 41 1.58 -9.77 -8.66
N THR A 42 0.80 -10.23 -9.62
CA THR A 42 -0.29 -11.21 -9.48
C THR A 42 -0.03 -12.39 -10.44
N PRO A 43 -0.83 -13.48 -10.47
CA PRO A 43 -0.77 -14.48 -11.53
C PRO A 43 -0.88 -13.92 -12.94
N LYS A 44 -1.60 -12.81 -13.10
CA LYS A 44 -1.97 -12.26 -14.40
C LYS A 44 -1.06 -11.11 -14.83
N ARG A 45 -0.45 -10.41 -13.86
CA ARG A 45 0.29 -9.17 -14.10
C ARG A 45 1.59 -9.13 -13.31
N THR A 46 2.67 -8.74 -13.98
CA THR A 46 3.92 -8.35 -13.33
C THR A 46 3.81 -6.96 -12.69
N ALA A 47 4.71 -6.61 -11.77
CA ALA A 47 4.79 -5.25 -11.22
C ALA A 47 4.85 -4.15 -12.31
N PHE A 48 5.63 -4.39 -13.38
CA PHE A 48 5.74 -3.47 -14.50
C PHE A 48 4.40 -3.30 -15.25
N GLN A 49 3.68 -4.40 -15.47
CA GLN A 49 2.35 -4.33 -16.08
C GLN A 49 1.34 -3.62 -15.20
N ILE A 50 1.38 -3.82 -13.87
CA ILE A 50 0.51 -3.08 -12.94
C ILE A 50 0.76 -1.58 -13.05
N SER A 51 2.02 -1.14 -13.05
CA SER A 51 2.38 0.28 -13.24
C SER A 51 1.88 0.81 -14.57
N ASN A 52 2.18 0.10 -15.67
CA ASN A 52 1.81 0.53 -17.01
C ASN A 52 0.28 0.51 -17.24
N ASP A 53 -0.45 -0.42 -16.63
CA ASP A 53 -1.91 -0.45 -16.66
C ASP A 53 -2.48 0.80 -15.99
N ILE A 54 -1.98 1.19 -14.81
CA ILE A 54 -2.41 2.44 -14.13
C ILE A 54 -2.11 3.68 -14.96
N ASP A 55 -0.90 3.77 -15.51
CA ASP A 55 -0.48 4.90 -16.35
C ASP A 55 -1.37 5.00 -17.61
N ALA A 56 -1.73 3.86 -18.22
CA ALA A 56 -2.62 3.81 -19.37
C ALA A 56 -4.06 4.25 -19.05
N LEU A 57 -4.52 4.07 -17.81
CA LEU A 57 -5.81 4.59 -17.34
C LEU A 57 -5.76 6.10 -17.06
N GLY A 58 -4.58 6.73 -17.12
CA GLY A 58 -4.36 8.13 -16.73
C GLY A 58 -4.64 8.37 -15.24
N GLY A 59 -4.45 7.34 -14.43
CA GLY A 59 -4.74 7.37 -13.01
C GLY A 59 -3.52 7.32 -12.12
N GLU A 60 -3.77 7.34 -10.81
CA GLU A 60 -2.78 7.04 -9.78
C GLU A 60 -3.29 5.87 -8.92
N MET A 61 -2.41 4.96 -8.54
CA MET A 61 -2.70 3.92 -7.56
C MET A 61 -1.65 4.01 -6.47
N ASN A 62 -2.10 3.94 -5.21
CA ASN A 62 -1.20 3.99 -4.08
C ASN A 62 -1.77 3.18 -2.91
N ALA A 63 -0.94 3.01 -1.88
CA ALA A 63 -1.34 2.43 -0.62
C ALA A 63 -0.68 3.18 0.53
N PHE A 64 -1.18 2.93 1.74
CA PHE A 64 -0.52 3.35 2.96
C PHE A 64 -0.94 2.45 4.11
N THR A 65 -0.06 2.36 5.10
CA THR A 65 -0.28 1.63 6.35
C THR A 65 -0.12 2.58 7.53
N THR A 66 -1.07 2.52 8.44
CA THR A 66 -1.04 3.22 9.72
C THR A 66 -0.99 2.19 10.85
N HIS A 67 -1.05 2.65 12.10
CA HIS A 67 -1.20 1.74 13.23
C HIS A 67 -2.49 0.91 13.16
N GLU A 68 -3.58 1.43 12.59
CA GLU A 68 -4.90 0.79 12.70
C GLU A 68 -5.53 0.38 11.37
N ALA A 69 -4.96 0.80 10.25
CA ALA A 69 -5.49 0.51 8.94
C ALA A 69 -4.42 0.49 7.85
N THR A 70 -4.64 -0.37 6.84
CA THR A 70 -3.92 -0.40 5.57
C THR A 70 -4.93 -0.17 4.47
N ALA A 71 -4.66 0.80 3.60
CA ALA A 71 -5.54 1.17 2.50
C ALA A 71 -4.83 0.99 1.15
N PHE A 72 -5.55 0.49 0.16
CA PHE A 72 -5.13 0.44 -1.25
C PHE A 72 -6.16 1.21 -2.05
N TYR A 73 -5.75 2.19 -2.84
CA TYR A 73 -6.68 3.01 -3.59
C TYR A 73 -6.18 3.37 -4.97
N VAL A 74 -7.11 3.64 -5.86
CA VAL A 74 -6.86 4.08 -7.23
C VAL A 74 -7.77 5.27 -7.56
N LYS A 75 -7.23 6.28 -8.22
CA LYS A 75 -7.98 7.42 -8.75
C LYS A 75 -7.83 7.45 -10.26
N VAL A 76 -8.97 7.47 -10.96
CA VAL A 76 -9.03 7.46 -12.44
C VAL A 76 -10.18 8.35 -12.93
N LEU A 77 -10.26 8.57 -14.24
CA LEU A 77 -11.47 9.12 -14.86
C LEU A 77 -12.66 8.16 -14.69
N ASP A 78 -13.88 8.70 -14.60
CA ASP A 78 -15.11 7.94 -14.37
C ASP A 78 -15.35 6.84 -15.42
N GLN A 79 -14.96 7.10 -16.67
CA GLN A 79 -15.00 6.13 -17.78
C GLN A 79 -14.14 4.89 -17.55
N GLN A 80 -13.10 4.98 -16.72
CA GLN A 80 -12.13 3.91 -16.44
C GLN A 80 -12.45 3.14 -15.15
N MET A 81 -13.57 3.44 -14.48
CA MET A 81 -13.93 2.86 -13.18
C MET A 81 -13.90 1.32 -13.19
N GLY A 82 -14.41 0.68 -14.24
CA GLY A 82 -14.43 -0.78 -14.36
C GLY A 82 -13.02 -1.38 -14.37
N SER A 83 -12.15 -0.88 -15.25
CA SER A 83 -10.75 -1.34 -15.37
C SER A 83 -9.97 -1.12 -14.08
N ALA A 84 -10.17 0.04 -13.43
CA ALA A 84 -9.51 0.35 -12.16
C ALA A 84 -9.98 -0.56 -11.02
N PHE A 85 -11.28 -0.88 -10.97
CA PHE A 85 -11.82 -1.85 -10.01
C PHE A 85 -11.23 -3.24 -10.21
N ASP A 86 -11.18 -3.73 -11.46
CA ASP A 86 -10.64 -5.06 -11.77
C ASP A 86 -9.15 -5.18 -11.41
N LEU A 87 -8.38 -4.11 -11.65
CA LEU A 87 -6.98 -4.07 -11.27
C LEU A 87 -6.79 -4.05 -9.75
N LEU A 88 -7.53 -3.21 -9.04
CA LEU A 88 -7.49 -3.13 -7.58
C LEU A 88 -7.90 -4.47 -6.94
N ALA A 89 -8.94 -5.13 -7.48
CA ALA A 89 -9.40 -6.43 -7.01
C ALA A 89 -8.38 -7.54 -7.26
N ASP A 90 -7.76 -7.60 -8.45
CA ASP A 90 -6.70 -8.56 -8.76
C ASP A 90 -5.48 -8.38 -7.85
N LEU A 91 -5.07 -7.13 -7.63
CA LEU A 91 -4.01 -6.80 -6.68
C LEU A 91 -4.37 -7.27 -5.27
N PHE A 92 -5.54 -6.88 -4.77
CA PHE A 92 -5.90 -7.16 -3.38
C PHE A 92 -6.03 -8.66 -3.10
N HIS A 93 -6.64 -9.44 -4.02
CA HIS A 93 -6.92 -10.86 -3.80
C HIS A 93 -5.84 -11.82 -4.33
N HIS A 94 -5.05 -11.42 -5.33
CA HIS A 94 -4.21 -12.35 -6.07
C HIS A 94 -2.73 -11.96 -6.12
N SER A 95 -2.24 -10.99 -5.33
CA SER A 95 -0.79 -10.75 -5.30
C SER A 95 0.01 -12.00 -4.91
N ARG A 96 1.15 -12.17 -5.57
CA ARG A 96 2.09 -13.28 -5.35
C ARG A 96 3.32 -12.77 -4.62
N PHE A 97 3.74 -13.50 -3.61
CA PHE A 97 4.93 -13.17 -2.83
C PHE A 97 6.03 -14.15 -3.19
N SER A 98 6.76 -13.87 -4.28
CA SER A 98 7.88 -14.69 -4.68
C SER A 98 9.06 -14.50 -3.71
N ALA A 99 9.86 -15.55 -3.47
CA ALA A 99 11.02 -15.45 -2.59
C ALA A 99 12.02 -14.37 -3.04
N LYS A 100 12.14 -14.15 -4.36
CA LYS A 100 12.98 -13.11 -4.95
C LYS A 100 12.47 -11.72 -4.61
N ASP A 101 11.16 -11.50 -4.75
CA ASP A 101 10.55 -10.18 -4.46
C ASP A 101 10.57 -9.90 -2.96
N ILE A 102 10.31 -10.90 -2.12
CA ILE A 102 10.44 -10.76 -0.65
C ILE A 102 11.86 -10.34 -0.28
N ALA A 103 12.88 -11.03 -0.80
CA ALA A 103 14.28 -10.72 -0.49
C ALA A 103 14.66 -9.30 -0.92
N LYS A 104 14.20 -8.87 -2.10
CA LYS A 104 14.44 -7.51 -2.60
C LYS A 104 13.71 -6.47 -1.76
N GLU A 105 12.43 -6.67 -1.50
CA GLU A 105 11.59 -5.68 -0.82
C GLU A 105 12.00 -5.51 0.63
N LYS A 106 12.49 -6.58 1.27
CA LYS A 106 13.04 -6.48 2.62
C LYS A 106 14.21 -5.50 2.66
N GLN A 107 15.05 -5.43 1.63
CA GLN A 107 16.14 -4.44 1.61
C GLN A 107 15.63 -3.01 1.44
N ILE A 108 14.57 -2.81 0.66
CA ILE A 108 13.96 -1.49 0.43
C ILE A 108 13.33 -0.98 1.73
N VAL A 109 12.50 -1.79 2.39
CA VAL A 109 11.85 -1.42 3.65
C VAL A 109 12.88 -1.15 4.77
N MET A 110 13.97 -1.91 4.80
CA MET A 110 15.06 -1.64 5.75
C MET A 110 15.74 -0.28 5.51
N GLU A 111 15.79 0.19 4.26
CA GLU A 111 16.34 1.51 3.92
C GLU A 111 15.36 2.63 4.25
N GLU A 112 14.05 2.40 4.09
CA GLU A 112 13.01 3.34 4.53
C GLU A 112 13.05 3.55 6.04
N ILE A 113 13.20 2.48 6.82
CA ILE A 113 13.39 2.57 8.27
C ILE A 113 14.61 3.42 8.62
N ARG A 114 15.74 3.24 7.92
CA ARG A 114 16.93 4.07 8.13
C ARG A 114 16.69 5.53 7.78
N THR A 115 16.01 5.77 6.67
CA THR A 115 15.66 7.13 6.23
C THR A 115 14.83 7.85 7.29
N VAL A 116 13.84 7.17 7.87
CA VAL A 116 13.04 7.71 8.98
C VAL A 116 13.90 7.96 10.23
N GLN A 117 14.85 7.08 10.54
CA GLN A 117 15.75 7.25 11.69
C GLN A 117 16.77 8.39 11.51
N ASP A 118 17.16 8.66 10.26
CA ASP A 118 18.08 9.73 9.89
C ASP A 118 17.37 11.10 9.77
N ASP A 119 16.03 11.13 9.75
CA ASP A 119 15.21 12.35 9.83
C ASP A 119 14.70 12.58 11.27
N PRO A 120 15.25 13.57 12.01
CA PRO A 120 14.82 13.84 13.38
C PRO A 120 13.35 14.25 13.52
N GLU A 121 12.75 14.87 12.49
CA GLU A 121 11.35 15.31 12.53
C GLU A 121 10.39 14.11 12.46
N ASP A 122 10.74 13.08 11.71
CA ASP A 122 9.95 11.84 11.67
C ASP A 122 10.29 10.94 12.86
N TYR A 123 11.57 10.80 13.20
CA TYR A 123 12.01 9.88 14.25
C TYR A 123 11.47 10.24 15.64
N ILE A 124 11.27 11.54 15.93
CA ILE A 124 10.69 11.95 17.21
C ILE A 124 9.25 11.42 17.39
N HIS A 125 8.49 11.28 16.31
CA HIS A 125 7.14 10.73 16.37
C HIS A 125 7.14 9.24 16.71
N GLU A 126 8.09 8.46 16.15
CA GLU A 126 8.29 7.05 16.49
C GLU A 126 8.71 6.86 17.96
N LEU A 127 9.66 7.67 18.44
CA LEU A 127 10.09 7.64 19.84
C LEU A 127 8.95 8.01 20.80
N HIS A 128 8.19 9.04 20.48
CA HIS A 128 7.05 9.46 21.28
C HIS A 128 5.98 8.36 21.35
N ALA A 129 5.64 7.73 20.21
CA ALA A 129 4.68 6.63 20.19
C ALA A 129 5.16 5.45 21.06
N LYS A 130 6.44 5.09 20.96
CA LYS A 130 7.05 4.03 21.77
C LYS A 130 7.00 4.34 23.27
N ASP A 131 7.33 5.56 23.67
CA ASP A 131 7.37 5.96 25.09
C ASP A 131 5.97 6.01 25.72
N ILE A 132 4.96 6.44 24.97
CA ILE A 132 3.59 6.58 25.47
C ILE A 132 2.86 5.23 25.52
N PHE A 133 3.00 4.40 24.48
CA PHE A 133 2.19 3.19 24.33
C PHE A 133 2.91 1.91 24.74
N GLY A 134 4.23 1.92 24.83
CA GLY A 134 5.04 0.72 24.99
C GLY A 134 5.05 -0.11 23.70
N SER A 135 6.22 -0.51 23.24
CA SER A 135 6.37 -1.46 22.13
C SER A 135 5.92 -2.86 22.54
#